data_AF-G3HQB1-F1
#
_entry.id   AF-G3HQB1-F1
#
_cell.length_a   1.000
_cell.length_b   1.000
_cell.length_c   1.000
_cell.angle_alpha   90.00
_cell.angle_beta   90.00
_cell.angle_gamma   90.00
#
_symmetry.space_group_name_H-M   'P 1'
#
loop_
_entity.id
_entity.type
_entity.pdbx_description
1 polymer ?
#
loop_
_entity_poly.entity_id
_entity_poly.type
_entity_poly.pdbx_seq_one_letter_code
_entity_poly.pdbx_strand_id
1 'polypeptide(L)'
;MGECQYLSLPDGDSEVAAGVGTRTAALVQGPQHYNELKTAINEDIKTIKGSINKLEKSLASLAEVALQNCRELDLLFLKEGRLYAALKEECFFYVNHSGVIRDSMAKLRERLNQRRKEQESQQGWFKG
;
A
#
# COMPACT_ATOMS: atom_id res chain seq x y z
N MET A 1 -21.63 30.25 -4.50
CA MET A 1 -22.30 29.34 -5.44
C MET A 1 -21.95 29.87 -6.82
N GLY A 2 -20.98 29.26 -7.48
CA GLY A 2 -20.46 29.75 -8.77
C GLY A 2 -21.21 29.06 -9.90
N GLU A 3 -22.00 29.83 -10.64
CA GLU A 3 -22.74 29.38 -11.81
C GLU A 3 -21.77 29.23 -13.00
N CYS A 4 -21.77 28.06 -13.63
CA CYS A 4 -21.04 27.84 -14.88
C CYS A 4 -21.79 28.55 -16.01
N GLN A 5 -21.15 29.57 -16.57
CA GLN A 5 -21.65 30.41 -17.64
C GLN A 5 -21.72 29.63 -18.96
N TYR A 6 -22.90 29.61 -19.58
CA TYR A 6 -23.12 29.14 -20.95
C TYR A 6 -22.30 30.00 -21.92
N LEU A 7 -21.28 29.42 -22.57
CA LEU A 7 -20.65 30.04 -23.74
C LEU A 7 -21.53 29.75 -24.97
N SER A 8 -22.10 30.81 -25.53
CA SER A 8 -22.78 30.82 -26.82
C SER A 8 -21.83 30.40 -27.95
N LEU A 9 -22.28 29.49 -28.84
CA LEU A 9 -21.65 29.29 -30.14
C LEU A 9 -22.17 30.33 -31.15
N PRO A 10 -21.32 30.84 -32.05
CA PRO A 10 -21.73 31.73 -33.13
C PRO A 10 -22.48 30.93 -34.22
N ASP A 11 -23.55 31.54 -34.74
CA ASP A 11 -24.24 31.11 -35.95
C ASP A 11 -23.31 31.19 -37.17
N GLY A 12 -23.37 30.19 -38.05
CA GLY A 12 -22.82 30.30 -39.41
C GLY A 12 -22.06 29.08 -39.90
N ASP A 13 -22.80 28.17 -40.53
CA ASP A 13 -22.47 27.42 -41.75
C ASP A 13 -21.05 26.84 -41.90
N SER A 14 -20.90 25.56 -41.50
CA SER A 14 -20.07 24.60 -42.23
C SER A 14 -20.36 23.18 -41.73
N GLU A 15 -20.74 22.33 -42.68
CA GLU A 15 -20.46 20.89 -42.80
C GLU A 15 -20.06 20.11 -41.51
N VAL A 16 -20.77 19.03 -41.21
CA VAL A 16 -20.21 17.68 -40.95
C VAL A 16 -21.30 16.74 -40.41
N ALA A 17 -21.40 15.58 -41.04
CA ALA A 17 -22.13 14.42 -40.57
C ALA A 17 -21.64 13.99 -39.18
N ALA A 18 -22.42 14.27 -38.12
CA ALA A 18 -22.09 13.86 -36.76
C ALA A 18 -23.30 13.18 -36.10
N GLY A 19 -23.43 11.87 -36.31
CA GLY A 19 -24.50 11.07 -35.69
C GLY A 19 -24.07 9.75 -35.04
N VAL A 20 -22.86 9.24 -35.25
CA VAL A 20 -22.53 7.85 -34.86
C VAL A 20 -21.23 7.68 -34.05
N GLY A 21 -20.38 8.70 -33.92
CA GLY A 21 -19.02 8.51 -33.37
C GLY A 21 -18.86 8.50 -31.84
N THR A 22 -19.75 9.13 -31.08
CA THR A 22 -19.45 9.44 -29.67
C THR A 22 -19.73 8.29 -28.69
N ARG A 23 -20.63 7.36 -29.04
CA ARG A 23 -21.06 6.28 -28.14
C ARG A 23 -20.09 5.09 -28.13
N THR A 24 -19.42 4.81 -29.24
CA THR A 24 -18.48 3.68 -29.37
C THR A 24 -17.13 3.99 -28.73
N ALA A 25 -16.62 5.22 -28.82
CA ALA A 25 -15.37 5.62 -28.18
C ALA A 25 -15.42 5.50 -26.64
N ALA A 26 -16.52 5.93 -26.03
CA ALA A 26 -16.73 5.83 -24.57
C ALA A 26 -16.78 4.36 -24.07
N LEU A 27 -17.35 3.44 -24.87
CA LEU A 27 -17.42 2.01 -24.53
C LEU A 27 -16.06 1.31 -24.62
N VAL A 28 -15.16 1.77 -25.49
CA VAL A 28 -13.83 1.16 -25.69
C VAL A 28 -12.79 1.71 -24.68
N GLN A 29 -12.88 2.99 -24.32
CA GLN A 29 -11.93 3.62 -23.39
C GLN A 29 -12.16 3.25 -21.92
N GLY A 30 -13.41 3.03 -21.50
CA GLY A 30 -13.75 2.70 -20.10
C GLY A 30 -12.99 1.48 -19.54
N PRO A 31 -13.00 0.31 -20.23
CA PRO A 31 -12.28 -0.88 -19.78
C PRO A 31 -10.75 -0.73 -19.76
N GLN A 32 -10.17 0.06 -20.67
CA GLN A 32 -8.71 0.27 -20.73
C GLN A 32 -8.21 1.11 -19.55
N HIS A 33 -8.82 2.28 -19.32
CA HIS A 33 -8.44 3.15 -18.19
C HIS A 33 -8.64 2.47 -16.83
N TYR A 34 -9.68 1.64 -16.70
CA TYR A 34 -9.88 0.84 -15.49
C TYR A 34 -8.74 -0.17 -15.24
N ASN A 35 -8.24 -0.83 -16.29
CA ASN A 35 -7.15 -1.79 -16.17
C ASN A 35 -5.80 -1.12 -15.85
N GLU A 36 -5.54 0.05 -16.42
CA GLU A 36 -4.37 0.87 -16.09
C GLU A 36 -4.39 1.27 -14.61
N LEU A 37 -5.52 1.83 -14.15
CA LEU A 37 -5.71 2.21 -12.74
C LEU A 37 -5.54 1.02 -11.80
N LYS A 38 -6.16 -0.12 -12.12
CA LYS A 38 -6.03 -1.37 -11.33
C LYS A 38 -4.58 -1.83 -11.25
N THR A 39 -3.81 -1.69 -12.33
CA THR A 39 -2.39 -2.07 -12.37
C THR A 39 -1.55 -1.15 -11.49
N ALA A 40 -1.71 0.17 -11.65
CA ALA A 40 -1.01 1.16 -10.83
C ALA A 40 -1.26 0.95 -9.32
N ILE A 41 -2.53 0.74 -8.92
CA ILE A 41 -2.89 0.46 -7.53
C ILE A 41 -2.19 -0.81 -7.02
N ASN A 42 -2.14 -1.88 -7.82
CA ASN A 42 -1.49 -3.13 -7.41
C ASN A 42 0.04 -2.97 -7.26
N GLU A 43 0.66 -2.14 -8.09
CA GLU A 43 2.10 -1.80 -8.00
C GLU A 43 2.40 -1.00 -6.73
N ASP A 44 1.60 0.02 -6.44
CA ASP A 44 1.72 0.81 -5.21
C ASP A 44 1.55 -0.07 -3.96
N ILE A 45 0.55 -0.96 -3.94
CA ILE A 45 0.36 -1.90 -2.83
C ILE A 45 1.57 -2.83 -2.69
N LYS A 46 2.18 -3.28 -3.80
CA LYS A 46 3.39 -4.11 -3.76
C LYS A 46 4.57 -3.35 -3.18
N THR A 47 4.72 -2.07 -3.53
CA THR A 47 5.75 -1.18 -2.99
C THR A 47 5.54 -0.95 -1.49
N ILE A 48 4.33 -0.63 -1.06
CA ILE A 48 3.95 -0.44 0.35
C ILE A 48 4.24 -1.71 1.16
N LYS A 49 3.84 -2.88 0.68
CA LYS A 49 4.18 -4.17 1.32
C LYS A 49 5.69 -4.34 1.50
N GLY A 50 6.47 -3.95 0.49
CA GLY A 50 7.93 -3.96 0.55
C GLY A 50 8.48 -3.04 1.65
N SER A 51 7.97 -1.82 1.74
CA SER A 51 8.34 -0.85 2.78
C SER A 51 7.99 -1.34 4.18
N ILE A 52 6.79 -1.90 4.38
CA ILE A 52 6.36 -2.46 5.68
C ILE A 52 7.30 -3.61 6.10
N ASN A 53 7.67 -4.50 5.19
CA ASN A 53 8.62 -5.58 5.49
C ASN A 53 10.01 -5.04 5.87
N LYS A 54 10.47 -3.95 5.25
CA LYS A 54 11.75 -3.32 5.63
C LYS A 54 11.65 -2.70 7.02
N LEU A 55 10.55 -2.00 7.32
CA LEU A 55 10.30 -1.40 8.63
C LEU A 55 10.22 -2.45 9.73
N GLU A 56 9.55 -3.59 9.49
CA GLU A 56 9.49 -4.70 10.45
C GLU A 56 10.89 -5.24 10.79
N LYS A 57 11.76 -5.40 9.78
CA LYS A 57 13.15 -5.83 10.00
C LYS A 57 13.99 -4.78 10.73
N SER A 58 13.85 -3.50 10.36
CA SER A 58 14.54 -2.40 11.05
C SER A 58 14.12 -2.31 12.52
N LEU A 59 12.83 -2.46 12.80
CA LEU A 59 12.32 -2.48 14.17
C LEU A 59 12.84 -3.68 14.96
N ALA A 60 12.88 -4.87 14.35
CA ALA A 60 13.44 -6.06 14.99
C ALA A 60 14.92 -5.86 15.36
N SER A 61 15.73 -5.33 14.43
CA SER A 61 17.14 -5.03 14.67
C SER A 61 17.32 -3.97 15.78
N LEU A 62 16.51 -2.92 15.78
CA LEU A 62 16.56 -1.91 16.83
C LEU A 62 16.16 -2.48 18.19
N ALA A 63 15.13 -3.34 18.22
CA ALA A 63 14.70 -4.01 19.44
C ALA A 63 15.78 -4.95 19.99
N GLU A 64 16.54 -5.64 19.13
CA GLU A 64 17.68 -6.46 19.56
C GLU A 64 18.73 -5.61 20.31
N VAL A 65 19.10 -4.45 19.75
CA VAL A 65 20.04 -3.51 20.38
C VAL A 65 19.48 -2.97 21.70
N ALA A 66 18.23 -2.51 21.71
CA ALA A 66 17.60 -1.97 22.92
C ALA A 66 17.50 -3.02 24.04
N LEU A 67 17.14 -4.26 23.71
CA LEU A 67 17.07 -5.36 24.66
C LEU A 67 18.46 -5.77 25.16
N GLN A 68 19.50 -5.66 24.32
CA GLN A 68 20.87 -5.86 24.75
C GLN A 68 21.33 -4.78 25.73
N ASN A 69 21.10 -3.51 25.40
CA ASN A 69 21.42 -2.40 26.29
C ASN A 69 20.69 -2.54 27.63
N CYS A 70 19.43 -2.96 27.62
CA CYS A 70 18.66 -3.21 28.84
C CYS A 70 19.32 -4.31 29.71
N ARG A 71 19.74 -5.42 29.12
CA ARG A 71 20.47 -6.50 29.84
C ARG A 71 21.81 -6.02 30.40
N GLU A 72 22.53 -5.21 29.64
CA GLU A 72 23.83 -4.67 30.06
C GLU A 72 23.67 -3.67 31.21
N LEU A 73 22.68 -2.77 31.13
CA LEU A 73 22.34 -1.87 32.22
C LEU A 73 21.87 -2.64 33.46
N ASP A 74 21.04 -3.67 33.29
CA ASP A 74 20.65 -4.56 34.40
C ASP A 74 21.87 -5.21 35.07
N LEU A 75 22.93 -5.52 34.31
CA LEU A 75 24.19 -6.04 34.85
C LEU A 75 24.93 -4.98 35.69
N LEU A 76 24.95 -3.73 35.24
CA LEU A 76 25.58 -2.62 35.98
C LEU A 76 24.86 -2.32 37.31
N PHE A 77 23.54 -2.53 37.36
CA PHE A 77 22.70 -2.32 38.54
C PHE A 77 22.37 -3.62 39.30
N LEU A 78 23.24 -4.63 39.22
CA LEU A 78 23.02 -5.90 39.91
C LEU A 78 22.87 -5.73 41.43
N LYS A 79 23.60 -4.80 42.05
CA LYS A 79 23.54 -4.58 43.51
C LYS A 79 22.21 -3.96 43.93
N GLU A 80 21.61 -3.18 43.05
CA GLU A 80 20.35 -2.47 43.24
C GLU A 80 19.13 -3.29 42.80
N GLY A 81 19.34 -4.49 42.25
CA GLY A 81 18.27 -5.41 41.86
C GLY A 81 17.73 -5.22 40.44
N ARG A 82 18.56 -4.65 39.53
CA ARG A 82 18.32 -4.27 38.11
C ARG A 82 18.10 -2.76 37.90
N LEU A 83 18.14 -2.33 36.64
CA LEU A 83 18.06 -0.91 36.27
C LEU A 83 16.78 -0.24 36.80
N TYR A 84 15.61 -0.85 36.59
CA TYR A 84 14.34 -0.24 37.00
C TYR A 84 14.23 -0.10 38.53
N ALA A 85 14.78 -1.06 39.29
CA ALA A 85 14.81 -1.00 40.75
C ALA A 85 15.74 0.11 41.24
N ALA A 86 16.90 0.31 40.58
CA ALA A 86 17.82 1.41 40.86
C ALA A 86 17.18 2.78 40.58
N LEU A 87 16.39 2.88 39.50
CA LEU A 87 15.68 4.10 39.12
C LEU A 87 14.39 4.33 39.91
N LYS A 88 13.91 3.33 40.69
CA LYS A 88 12.60 3.35 41.37
C LYS A 88 11.44 3.59 40.40
N GLU A 89 11.57 3.07 39.17
CA GLU A 89 10.57 3.16 38.11
C GLU A 89 9.85 1.81 37.93
N GLU A 90 8.73 1.82 37.20
CA GLU A 90 8.07 0.60 36.78
C GLU A 90 8.92 -0.17 35.75
N CYS A 91 8.78 -1.50 35.73
CA CYS A 91 9.52 -2.35 34.81
C CYS A 91 9.01 -2.19 33.37
N PHE A 92 9.93 -1.98 32.41
CA PHE A 92 9.61 -1.85 31.00
C PHE A 92 9.76 -3.17 30.26
N PHE A 93 8.68 -3.64 29.61
CA PHE A 93 8.68 -4.86 28.79
C PHE A 93 8.47 -4.54 27.31
N TYR A 94 9.28 -5.15 26.45
CA TYR A 94 9.05 -5.13 25.00
C TYR A 94 8.07 -6.23 24.60
N VAL A 95 6.96 -5.85 23.96
CA VAL A 95 5.99 -6.78 23.37
C VAL A 95 6.21 -6.86 21.86
N ASN A 96 6.54 -8.05 21.37
CA ASN A 96 6.82 -8.25 19.95
C ASN A 96 5.55 -8.59 19.16
N HIS A 97 5.07 -7.65 18.35
CA HIS A 97 3.93 -7.84 17.46
C HIS A 97 4.32 -8.24 16.02
N SER A 98 5.59 -8.58 15.76
CA SER A 98 6.05 -8.87 14.40
C SER A 98 5.38 -10.08 13.75
N GLY A 99 4.84 -11.01 14.55
CA GLY A 99 4.05 -12.14 14.04
C GLY A 99 2.81 -11.66 13.26
N VAL A 100 2.06 -10.71 13.83
CA VAL A 100 0.85 -10.14 13.20
C VAL A 100 1.18 -9.44 11.88
N ILE A 101 2.31 -8.71 11.85
CA ILE A 101 2.78 -8.05 10.63
C ILE A 101 3.11 -9.08 9.56
N ARG A 102 3.91 -10.10 9.90
CA ARG A 102 4.32 -11.16 8.96
C ARG A 102 3.12 -11.91 8.37
N ASP A 103 2.14 -12.28 9.20
CA ASP A 103 0.92 -12.94 8.75
C ASP A 103 0.10 -12.07 7.81
N SER A 104 -0.03 -10.78 8.15
CA SER A 104 -0.77 -9.81 7.31
C SER A 104 -0.09 -9.61 5.95
N MET A 105 1.24 -9.51 5.93
CA MET A 105 2.01 -9.36 4.70
C MET A 105 2.01 -10.64 3.85
N ALA A 106 1.93 -11.82 4.46
CA ALA A 106 1.76 -13.10 3.77
C ALA A 106 0.40 -13.18 3.05
N LYS A 107 -0.70 -12.85 3.76
CA LYS A 107 -2.03 -12.76 3.16
C LYS A 107 -2.10 -11.73 2.04
N LEU A 108 -1.43 -10.58 2.21
CA LEU A 108 -1.36 -9.57 1.15
C LEU A 108 -0.60 -10.07 -0.09
N ARG A 109 0.49 -10.82 0.10
CA ARG A 109 1.24 -11.46 -1.00
C ARG A 109 0.37 -12.42 -1.79
N GLU A 110 -0.42 -13.24 -1.11
CA GLU A 110 -1.35 -14.18 -1.75
C GLU A 110 -2.38 -13.45 -2.60
N ARG A 111 -3.04 -12.42 -2.05
CA ARG A 111 -4.03 -11.60 -2.80
C ARG A 111 -3.42 -10.91 -4.03
N LEU A 112 -2.20 -10.38 -3.93
CA LEU A 112 -1.51 -9.79 -5.07
C LEU A 112 -1.15 -10.82 -6.14
N ASN A 113 -0.79 -12.04 -5.75
CA ASN A 113 -0.53 -13.13 -6.69
C ASN A 113 -1.82 -13.56 -7.39
N GLN A 114 -2.93 -13.64 -6.67
CA GLN A 114 -4.23 -13.99 -7.22
C GLN A 114 -4.69 -12.97 -8.28
N ARG A 115 -4.60 -11.67 -7.96
CA ARG A 115 -4.92 -10.58 -8.91
C ARG A 115 -4.09 -10.64 -10.19
N ARG A 116 -2.81 -11.02 -10.08
CA ARG A 116 -1.91 -11.18 -11.24
C ARG A 116 -2.35 -12.32 -12.14
N LYS A 117 -2.64 -13.49 -11.56
CA LYS A 117 -3.13 -14.66 -12.32
C LYS A 117 -4.44 -14.35 -13.05
N GLU A 118 -5.36 -13.65 -12.39
CA GLU A 118 -6.62 -13.21 -13.02
C GLU A 118 -6.36 -12.30 -14.22
N GLN A 119 -5.43 -11.35 -14.09
CA GLN A 119 -5.05 -10.45 -15.18
C GLN A 119 -4.41 -11.18 -16.36
N GLU A 120 -3.51 -12.14 -16.09
CA GLU A 120 -2.89 -13.00 -17.10
C GLU A 120 -3.94 -13.86 -17.82
N SER A 121 -4.91 -14.43 -17.08
CA SER A 121 -5.98 -15.25 -17.66
C SER A 121 -6.91 -14.45 -18.58
N GLN A 122 -7.23 -13.20 -18.23
CA GLN A 122 -8.06 -12.34 -19.07
C GLN A 122 -7.33 -11.90 -20.33
N GLN A 123 -6.02 -11.62 -20.28
CA GLN A 123 -5.25 -11.31 -21.48
C GLN A 123 -5.12 -12.49 -22.45
N GLY A 124 -5.10 -13.73 -21.92
CA GLY A 124 -5.08 -14.95 -22.73
C GLY A 124 -6.36 -15.16 -23.53
N TRP A 125 -7.52 -14.81 -22.97
CA TRP A 125 -8.83 -14.98 -23.63
C TRP A 125 -9.02 -14.09 -24.86
N PHE A 126 -8.45 -12.89 -24.88
CA PHE A 126 -8.58 -11.95 -26.02
C PHE A 126 -7.54 -12.19 -27.14
N LYS A 127 -6.65 -13.17 -27.00
CA LYS A 127 -5.62 -13.52 -28.00
C LYS A 127 -5.90 -14.86 -28.71
N GLY A 128 -7.04 -15.51 -28.42
CA GLY A 128 -7.48 -16.76 -29.03
C GLY A 128 -8.46 -16.56 -30.17
#